data_AF-A0A7X1PAV1-F1
#
_entry.id   AF-A0A7X1PAV1-F1
#
_cell.length_a   1.000
_cell.length_b   1.000
_cell.length_c   1.000
_cell.angle_alpha   90.00
_cell.angle_beta   90.00
_cell.angle_gamma   90.00
#
_symmetry.space_group_name_H-M   'P 1'
#
loop_
_entity.id
_entity.type
_entity.pdbx_description
1 polymer ?
#
loop_
_entity_poly.entity_id
_entity_poly.type
_entity_poly.pdbx_seq_one_letter_code
_entity_poly.pdbx_strand_id
1 'polypeptide(L)'
;MLGYVLSRLSGLPQATFSESELSKRFTVEFEAAREEGLLRYVQTNLETVAYPCSSPFCEGSSRSIANIGEQLWALCNCSLMDSPVRLERADLRIWRLDLDKLCSAFRERNDVGGAMETLSDRLIYLGKTTRNGRSFGIVLGMLGPDQVRQNLTDLRRLVPDLYDSVVLLCPGFRPTQNLIRELESQLIILAGLDEEEPILITARAFGTAASSGMDGGQIQSSNLNHAESMRRALTGLSAGRKPGLGEAAFHLVRHRGYSNKQASAILQEVFFPNSVTVRAARTLHEYEIPGFVKDGQRRVNRGYPCRFC
;
A
#
# COMPACT_ATOMS: atom_id res chain seq x y z
N MET A 1 -0.43 3.23 4.38
CA MET A 1 -1.83 3.45 4.86
C MET A 1 -2.91 3.58 3.76
N LEU A 2 -2.82 4.52 2.81
CA LEU A 2 -3.97 4.90 1.96
C LEU A 2 -4.59 3.73 1.16
N GLY A 3 -3.78 2.80 0.66
CA GLY A 3 -4.29 1.58 0.02
C GLY A 3 -5.20 0.73 0.93
N TYR A 4 -4.90 0.66 2.23
CA TYR A 4 -5.75 -0.02 3.22
C TYR A 4 -7.11 0.69 3.36
N VAL A 5 -7.09 2.01 3.53
CA VAL A 5 -8.30 2.83 3.68
C VAL A 5 -9.18 2.74 2.44
N LEU A 6 -8.59 2.87 1.25
CA LEU A 6 -9.30 2.80 -0.02
C LEU A 6 -9.90 1.41 -0.27
N SER A 7 -9.18 0.34 0.06
CA SER A 7 -9.71 -1.03 -0.02
C SER A 7 -10.95 -1.22 0.87
N ARG A 8 -10.96 -0.63 2.08
CA ARG A 8 -12.12 -0.66 2.97
C ARG A 8 -13.30 0.16 2.43
N LEU A 9 -13.02 1.30 1.80
CA LEU A 9 -14.05 2.13 1.15
C LEU A 9 -14.72 1.45 -0.04
N SER A 10 -14.00 0.61 -0.78
CA SER A 10 -14.59 -0.16 -1.88
C SER A 10 -15.71 -1.09 -1.41
N GLY A 11 -15.59 -1.68 -0.22
CA GLY A 11 -16.69 -2.43 0.40
C GLY A 11 -17.78 -1.50 0.95
N LEU A 12 -17.37 -0.50 1.73
CA LEU A 12 -18.25 0.40 2.47
C LEU A 12 -17.82 1.87 2.26
N PRO A 13 -18.47 2.64 1.36
CA PRO A 13 -18.08 4.03 1.05
C PRO A 13 -18.12 4.99 2.24
N GLN A 14 -18.87 4.63 3.29
CA GLN A 14 -18.96 5.39 4.55
C GLN A 14 -18.06 4.81 5.65
N ALA A 15 -17.06 4.01 5.29
CA ALA A 15 -16.15 3.42 6.26
C ALA A 15 -15.43 4.51 7.07
N THR A 16 -15.39 4.28 8.37
CA THR A 16 -14.66 5.09 9.34
C THR A 16 -13.63 4.23 10.05
N PHE A 17 -12.61 4.88 10.62
CA PHE A 17 -11.46 4.23 11.22
C PHE A 17 -11.18 4.85 12.58
N SER A 18 -10.81 4.05 13.58
CA SER A 18 -10.35 4.62 14.84
C SER A 18 -8.91 5.14 14.72
N GLU A 19 -8.57 6.16 15.51
CA GLU A 19 -7.19 6.65 15.62
C GLU A 19 -6.26 5.54 16.09
N SER A 20 -6.69 4.72 17.04
CA SER A 20 -5.91 3.58 17.52
C SER A 20 -5.62 2.55 16.42
N GLU A 21 -6.57 2.30 15.52
CA GLU A 21 -6.39 1.38 14.39
C GLU A 21 -5.35 1.92 13.41
N LEU A 22 -5.49 3.18 12.99
CA LEU A 22 -4.59 3.79 12.02
C LEU A 22 -3.20 4.03 12.60
N SER A 23 -3.10 4.57 13.82
CA SER A 23 -1.82 4.88 14.47
C SER A 23 -1.01 3.63 14.82
N LYS A 24 -1.65 2.52 15.23
CA LYS A 24 -0.95 1.26 15.53
C LYS A 24 -0.45 0.57 14.26
N ARG A 25 -1.18 0.66 13.15
CA ARG A 25 -0.82 -0.02 11.90
C ARG A 25 0.09 0.81 10.99
N PHE A 26 -0.09 2.13 10.99
CA PHE A 26 0.50 3.05 10.01
C PHE A 26 0.88 4.39 10.66
N THR A 27 1.71 4.37 11.71
CA THR A 27 1.98 5.57 12.53
C THR A 27 2.44 6.77 11.70
N VAL A 28 3.42 6.57 10.80
CA VAL A 28 4.01 7.66 10.01
C VAL A 28 3.02 8.17 8.97
N GLU A 29 2.38 7.28 8.22
CA GLU A 29 1.46 7.69 7.15
C GLU A 29 0.12 8.22 7.67
N PHE A 30 -0.30 7.81 8.87
CA PHE A 30 -1.47 8.38 9.53
C PHE A 30 -1.25 9.84 9.89
N GLU A 31 -0.12 10.16 10.52
CA GLU A 31 0.22 11.54 10.88
C GLU A 31 0.37 12.42 9.62
N ALA A 32 1.08 11.93 8.60
CA ALA A 32 1.21 12.64 7.32
C ALA A 32 -0.15 12.89 6.65
N ALA A 33 -1.02 11.88 6.57
CA ALA A 33 -2.35 12.04 5.99
C ALA A 33 -3.25 12.97 6.80
N ARG A 34 -3.05 13.05 8.12
CA ARG A 34 -3.75 14.02 8.98
C ARG A 34 -3.27 15.45 8.73
N GLU A 35 -1.95 15.65 8.59
CA GLU A 35 -1.34 16.95 8.32
C GLU A 35 -1.68 17.49 6.93
N GLU A 36 -1.69 16.62 5.92
CA GLU A 36 -2.20 16.90 4.57
C GLU A 36 -3.73 17.09 4.57
N GLY A 37 -4.38 16.68 5.68
CA GLY A 37 -5.82 16.75 5.89
C GLY A 37 -6.63 15.84 4.97
N LEU A 38 -6.00 14.77 4.44
CA LEU A 38 -6.68 13.67 3.76
C LEU A 38 -7.60 12.90 4.71
N LEU A 39 -7.38 13.00 6.02
CA LEU A 39 -8.26 12.46 7.05
C LEU A 39 -9.00 13.58 7.77
N ARG A 40 -10.33 13.46 7.84
CA ARG A 40 -11.20 14.35 8.62
C ARG A 40 -11.63 13.65 9.90
N TYR A 41 -11.49 14.35 11.02
CA TYR A 41 -12.04 13.92 12.29
C TYR A 41 -13.57 13.95 12.24
N VAL A 42 -14.20 12.84 12.61
CA VAL A 42 -15.65 12.72 12.73
C VAL A 42 -15.99 12.77 14.21
N GLN A 43 -16.70 13.83 14.62
CA GLN A 43 -17.22 13.89 15.98
C GLN A 43 -18.29 12.83 16.15
N THR A 44 -18.05 11.91 17.06
CA THR A 44 -18.93 10.79 17.32
C THR A 44 -19.70 10.97 18.62
N ASN A 45 -21.01 10.67 18.59
CA ASN A 45 -21.80 10.56 19.81
C ASN A 45 -21.61 9.16 20.40
N LEU A 46 -21.00 9.08 21.59
CA LEU A 46 -20.69 7.83 22.30
C LEU A 46 -21.91 6.89 22.46
N GLU A 47 -23.12 7.44 22.52
CA GLU A 47 -24.36 6.65 22.61
C GLU A 47 -24.70 5.89 21.32
N THR A 48 -24.19 6.38 20.19
CA THR A 48 -24.45 5.85 18.84
C THR A 48 -23.24 5.14 18.24
N VAL A 49 -22.07 5.24 18.87
CA VAL A 49 -20.84 4.62 18.37
C VAL A 49 -20.86 3.13 18.62
N ALA A 50 -20.92 2.43 17.51
CA ALA A 50 -20.62 1.03 17.40
C ALA A 50 -19.10 0.79 17.43
N TYR A 51 -18.58 0.10 18.45
CA TYR A 51 -17.19 -0.38 18.40
C TYR A 51 -17.15 -1.75 17.67
N PRO A 52 -16.31 -1.95 16.65
CA PRO A 52 -16.32 -3.17 15.87
C PRO A 52 -15.93 -4.39 16.73
N CYS A 53 -16.67 -5.49 16.58
CA CYS A 53 -16.27 -6.75 17.20
C CYS A 53 -15.25 -7.47 16.31
N SER A 54 -14.11 -7.86 16.89
CA SER A 54 -13.05 -8.58 16.16
C SER A 54 -13.37 -10.06 15.91
N SER A 55 -14.48 -10.59 16.46
CA SER A 55 -14.84 -11.99 16.33
C SER A 55 -15.39 -12.29 14.94
N PRO A 56 -14.88 -13.33 14.24
CA PRO A 56 -15.39 -13.72 12.93
C PRO A 56 -16.83 -14.24 12.98
N PHE A 57 -17.32 -14.63 14.16
CA PHE A 57 -18.69 -15.09 14.38
C PHE A 57 -19.66 -13.93 14.68
N CYS A 58 -19.14 -12.71 14.78
CA CYS A 58 -19.90 -11.52 15.06
C CYS A 58 -19.99 -10.70 13.78
N GLU A 59 -20.77 -11.21 12.82
CA GLU A 59 -21.00 -10.61 11.51
C GLU A 59 -21.77 -9.27 11.64
N GLY A 60 -21.06 -8.21 12.06
CA GLY A 60 -21.60 -6.86 12.12
C GLY A 60 -22.30 -6.48 13.42
N SER A 61 -22.32 -7.34 14.44
CA SER A 61 -22.82 -6.93 15.76
C SER A 61 -21.81 -5.98 16.41
N SER A 62 -22.20 -4.71 16.44
CA SER A 62 -21.42 -3.66 17.06
C SER A 62 -21.39 -3.85 18.58
N ARG A 63 -20.21 -3.69 19.18
CA ARG A 63 -20.09 -3.64 20.64
C ARG A 63 -20.70 -2.35 21.14
N SER A 64 -21.55 -2.45 22.16
CA SER A 64 -22.07 -1.29 22.88
C SER A 64 -20.95 -0.71 23.75
N ILE A 65 -20.83 0.60 23.76
CA ILE A 65 -19.90 1.30 24.66
C ILE A 65 -20.62 1.58 25.97
N ALA A 66 -20.04 1.15 27.08
CA ALA A 66 -20.56 1.39 28.42
C ALA A 66 -19.50 2.04 29.31
N ASN A 67 -19.95 2.87 30.23
CA ASN A 67 -19.11 3.39 31.31
C ASN A 67 -19.14 2.41 32.48
N ILE A 68 -17.98 1.87 32.87
CA ILE A 68 -17.81 0.99 34.03
C ILE A 68 -16.81 1.67 34.95
N GLY A 69 -17.33 2.28 36.02
CA GLY A 69 -16.56 3.20 36.87
C GLY A 69 -16.27 4.52 36.16
N GLU A 70 -14.99 4.88 36.05
CA GLU A 70 -14.51 6.07 35.33
C GLU A 70 -13.94 5.74 33.94
N GLN A 71 -14.14 4.51 33.45
CA GLN A 71 -13.52 4.00 32.24
C GLN A 71 -14.58 3.56 31.23
N LEU A 72 -14.31 3.81 29.96
CA LEU A 72 -15.14 3.35 28.85
C LEU A 72 -14.71 1.95 28.42
N TRP A 73 -15.69 1.08 28.17
CA TRP A 73 -15.49 -0.31 27.77
C TRP A 73 -16.39 -0.66 26.59
N ALA A 74 -15.86 -1.43 25.65
CA ALA A 74 -16.64 -2.05 24.58
C ALA A 74 -17.13 -3.43 25.02
N LEU A 75 -18.44 -3.60 25.06
CA LEU A 75 -19.14 -4.83 25.43
C LEU A 75 -19.79 -5.43 24.18
N CYS A 76 -19.46 -6.67 23.82
CA CYS A 76 -20.24 -7.40 22.81
C CYS A 76 -21.29 -8.26 23.50
N ASN A 77 -22.46 -8.37 22.88
CA ASN A 77 -23.51 -9.28 23.31
C ASN A 77 -23.38 -10.68 22.68
N CYS A 78 -22.29 -10.94 21.95
CA CYS A 78 -22.06 -12.23 21.32
C CYS A 78 -21.76 -13.30 22.39
N SER A 79 -22.52 -14.40 22.41
CA SER A 79 -22.48 -15.46 23.43
C SER A 79 -21.17 -16.26 23.47
N LEU A 80 -20.25 -16.00 22.53
CA LEU A 80 -18.90 -16.57 22.45
C LEU A 80 -17.82 -15.66 23.10
N MET A 81 -18.22 -14.65 23.88
CA MET A 81 -17.36 -13.49 24.15
C MET A 81 -16.17 -13.68 25.09
N ASP A 82 -15.05 -13.18 24.56
CA ASP A 82 -13.91 -12.55 25.23
C ASP A 82 -14.33 -11.51 26.29
N SER A 83 -13.43 -11.24 27.25
CA SER A 83 -13.58 -10.20 28.26
C SER A 83 -13.88 -8.81 27.65
N PRO A 84 -14.62 -7.93 28.37
CA PRO A 84 -14.77 -6.52 28.02
C PRO A 84 -13.44 -5.89 27.59
N VAL A 85 -13.46 -5.07 26.54
CA VAL A 85 -12.26 -4.37 26.08
C VAL A 85 -12.30 -2.94 26.56
N ARG A 86 -11.31 -2.55 27.36
CA ARG A 86 -11.14 -1.17 27.81
C ARG A 86 -10.80 -0.29 26.61
N LEU A 87 -11.50 0.84 26.50
CA LEU A 87 -11.31 1.82 25.43
C LEU A 87 -10.45 2.97 25.93
N GLU A 88 -9.50 3.37 25.10
CA GLU A 88 -8.71 4.58 25.27
C GLU A 88 -9.30 5.72 24.44
N ARG A 89 -8.82 6.96 24.68
CA ARG A 89 -9.25 8.12 23.90
C ARG A 89 -9.03 7.93 22.39
N ALA A 90 -7.94 7.27 21.99
CA ALA A 90 -7.64 6.98 20.59
C ALA A 90 -8.60 5.96 19.96
N ASP A 91 -9.23 5.09 20.75
CA ASP A 91 -10.25 4.16 20.24
C ASP A 91 -11.57 4.87 19.89
N LEU A 92 -11.82 6.02 20.54
CA LEU A 92 -13.05 6.79 20.39
C LEU A 92 -12.93 7.91 19.34
N ARG A 93 -11.71 8.30 18.99
CA ARG A 93 -11.45 9.29 17.94
C ARG A 93 -11.61 8.63 16.59
N ILE A 94 -12.67 9.01 15.88
CA ILE A 94 -13.01 8.43 14.59
C ILE A 94 -12.58 9.36 13.46
N TRP A 95 -11.98 8.76 12.45
CA TRP A 95 -11.47 9.41 11.26
C TRP A 95 -12.17 8.85 10.02
N ARG A 96 -12.38 9.73 9.04
CA ARG A 96 -12.87 9.38 7.71
C ARG A 96 -11.94 9.96 6.65
N LEU A 97 -11.80 9.28 5.54
CA LEU A 97 -11.11 9.82 4.38
C LEU A 97 -11.90 10.99 3.77
N ASP A 98 -11.24 12.13 3.62
CA ASP A 98 -11.75 13.29 2.89
C ASP A 98 -11.60 13.02 1.39
N LEU A 99 -12.67 12.50 0.78
CA LEU A 99 -12.66 12.10 -0.64
C LEU A 99 -12.42 13.30 -1.56
N ASP A 100 -12.92 14.48 -1.23
CA ASP A 100 -12.74 15.67 -2.07
C ASP A 100 -11.27 16.07 -2.13
N LYS A 101 -10.60 16.07 -0.97
CA LYS A 101 -9.16 16.32 -0.90
C LYS A 101 -8.34 15.23 -1.61
N LEU A 102 -8.70 13.96 -1.42
CA LEU A 102 -8.03 12.88 -2.13
C LEU A 102 -8.17 13.05 -3.66
N CYS A 103 -9.40 13.28 -4.14
CA CYS A 103 -9.66 13.46 -5.56
C CYS A 103 -8.91 14.68 -6.11
N SER A 104 -8.82 15.77 -5.35
CA SER A 104 -8.03 16.95 -5.73
C SER A 104 -6.54 16.62 -5.86
N ALA A 105 -5.95 15.95 -4.87
CA ALA A 105 -4.56 15.52 -4.90
C ALA A 105 -4.29 14.55 -6.06
N PHE A 106 -5.25 13.66 -6.34
CA PHE A 106 -5.21 12.74 -7.46
C PHE A 106 -5.18 13.46 -8.80
N ARG A 107 -6.06 14.45 -8.97
CA ARG A 107 -6.12 15.23 -10.20
C ARG A 107 -4.85 16.03 -10.45
N GLU A 108 -4.31 16.63 -9.40
CA GLU A 108 -3.07 17.40 -9.46
C GLU A 108 -1.89 16.51 -9.89
N ARG A 109 -1.68 15.36 -9.23
CA ARG A 109 -0.56 14.46 -9.56
C ARG A 109 -0.63 13.84 -10.94
N ASN A 110 -1.83 13.68 -11.50
CA ASN A 110 -2.02 13.02 -12.79
C ASN A 110 -2.31 13.98 -13.94
N ASP A 111 -2.27 15.30 -13.67
CA ASP A 111 -2.58 16.34 -14.67
C ASP A 111 -3.95 16.08 -15.33
N VAL A 112 -4.97 15.96 -14.45
CA VAL A 112 -6.37 15.74 -14.80
C VAL A 112 -7.15 17.05 -14.66
N GLY A 113 -7.50 17.63 -15.81
CA GLY A 113 -8.30 18.85 -15.89
C GLY A 113 -9.82 18.60 -15.89
N GLY A 114 -10.60 19.66 -16.00
CA GLY A 114 -12.06 19.61 -16.09
C GLY A 114 -12.79 19.73 -14.74
N ALA A 115 -14.10 19.46 -14.74
CA ALA A 115 -14.91 19.44 -13.54
C ALA A 115 -14.89 18.05 -12.88
N MET A 116 -14.88 18.03 -11.55
CA MET A 116 -15.10 16.81 -10.77
C MET A 116 -16.59 16.68 -10.50
N GLU A 117 -17.16 15.51 -10.72
CA GLU A 117 -18.59 15.26 -10.59
C GLU A 117 -18.85 13.92 -9.92
N THR A 118 -19.87 13.85 -9.07
CA THR A 118 -20.31 12.58 -8.49
C THR A 118 -21.27 11.93 -9.48
N LEU A 119 -20.89 10.79 -10.05
CA LEU A 119 -21.72 10.03 -10.99
C LEU A 119 -22.71 9.12 -10.27
N SER A 120 -22.28 8.57 -9.13
CA SER A 120 -23.12 7.81 -8.20
C SER A 120 -22.49 7.85 -6.81
N ASP A 121 -23.18 7.24 -5.83
CA ASP A 121 -22.69 6.98 -4.48
C ASP A 121 -21.36 6.18 -4.42
N ARG A 122 -20.94 5.56 -5.53
CA ARG A 122 -19.70 4.79 -5.63
C ARG A 122 -18.76 5.22 -6.75
N LEU A 123 -19.20 6.11 -7.64
CA LEU A 123 -18.46 6.53 -8.82
C LEU A 123 -18.28 8.05 -8.80
N ILE A 124 -17.02 8.49 -8.83
CA ILE A 124 -16.66 9.90 -8.89
C ILE A 124 -15.88 10.13 -10.17
N TYR A 125 -16.40 10.98 -11.05
CA TYR A 125 -15.69 11.46 -12.21
C TYR A 125 -14.64 12.49 -11.76
N LEU A 126 -13.37 12.21 -12.02
CA LEU A 126 -12.26 13.06 -11.62
C LEU A 126 -11.93 14.14 -12.68
N GLY A 127 -12.43 13.98 -13.90
CA GLY A 127 -12.12 14.85 -15.02
C GLY A 127 -11.42 14.12 -16.16
N LYS A 128 -10.74 14.88 -17.01
CA LYS A 128 -10.13 14.37 -18.25
C LYS A 128 -8.65 14.68 -18.35
N THR A 129 -7.96 13.84 -19.10
CA THR A 129 -6.57 14.06 -19.50
C THR A 129 -6.36 13.63 -20.94
N THR A 130 -5.33 14.17 -21.58
CA THR A 130 -4.93 13.78 -22.94
C THR A 130 -3.51 13.24 -22.91
N ARG A 131 -3.31 12.03 -23.42
CA ARG A 131 -2.01 11.36 -23.50
C ARG A 131 -1.84 10.76 -24.89
N ASN A 132 -0.70 11.00 -25.53
CA ASN A 132 -0.40 10.49 -26.87
C ASN A 132 -1.50 10.81 -27.92
N GLY A 133 -2.09 12.00 -27.84
CA GLY A 133 -3.17 12.43 -28.74
C GLY A 133 -4.53 11.77 -28.50
N ARG A 134 -4.67 10.93 -27.46
CA ARG A 134 -5.94 10.31 -27.05
C ARG A 134 -6.48 10.96 -25.80
N SER A 135 -7.80 11.11 -25.76
CA SER A 135 -8.57 11.67 -24.67
C SER A 135 -9.06 10.57 -23.72
N PHE A 136 -8.88 10.77 -22.43
CA PHE A 136 -9.27 9.83 -21.39
C PHE A 136 -10.14 10.52 -20.34
N GLY A 137 -11.33 9.95 -20.09
CA GLY A 137 -12.11 10.28 -18.91
C GLY A 137 -11.63 9.46 -17.72
N ILE A 138 -11.39 10.09 -16.57
CA ILE A 138 -10.87 9.42 -15.37
C ILE A 138 -11.98 9.30 -14.34
N VAL A 139 -12.24 8.08 -13.87
CA VAL A 139 -13.28 7.79 -12.87
C VAL A 139 -12.67 7.03 -11.70
N LEU A 140 -12.93 7.48 -10.47
CA LEU A 140 -12.66 6.74 -9.24
C LEU A 140 -13.89 5.94 -8.85
N GLY A 141 -13.74 4.62 -8.74
CA GLY A 141 -14.81 3.69 -8.37
C GLY A 141 -14.53 2.96 -7.06
N MET A 142 -15.38 3.18 -6.05
CA MET A 142 -15.40 2.45 -4.78
C MET A 142 -16.33 1.24 -4.90
N LEU A 143 -15.90 0.26 -5.69
CA LEU A 143 -16.71 -0.90 -6.08
C LEU A 143 -16.25 -2.17 -5.36
N GLY A 144 -17.16 -2.80 -4.63
CA GLY A 144 -16.95 -4.15 -4.10
C GLY A 144 -17.15 -5.23 -5.18
N PRO A 145 -16.65 -6.47 -4.98
CA PRO A 145 -16.68 -7.54 -5.98
C PRO A 145 -18.07 -7.78 -6.60
N ASP A 146 -19.11 -7.73 -5.78
CA ASP A 146 -20.49 -8.04 -6.20
C ASP A 146 -21.19 -6.87 -6.91
N GLN A 147 -20.68 -5.65 -6.73
CA GLN A 147 -21.30 -4.43 -7.25
C GLN A 147 -20.74 -4.01 -8.61
N VAL A 148 -19.62 -4.62 -9.03
CA VAL A 148 -18.88 -4.16 -10.20
C VAL A 148 -19.68 -4.29 -11.48
N ARG A 149 -20.31 -5.44 -11.73
CA ARG A 149 -21.06 -5.64 -12.99
C ARG A 149 -22.15 -4.60 -13.17
N GLN A 150 -23.00 -4.41 -12.16
CA GLN A 150 -24.13 -3.48 -12.24
C GLN A 150 -23.69 -2.02 -12.41
N ASN A 151 -22.65 -1.59 -11.69
CA ASN A 151 -22.19 -0.20 -11.76
C ASN A 151 -21.39 0.10 -13.03
N LEU A 152 -20.77 -0.91 -13.65
CA LEU A 152 -19.91 -0.71 -14.82
C LEU A 152 -20.65 -0.80 -16.16
N THR A 153 -21.78 -1.51 -16.23
CA THR A 153 -22.57 -1.59 -17.46
C THR A 153 -23.05 -0.21 -17.95
N ASP A 154 -23.37 0.71 -17.03
CA ASP A 154 -23.84 2.06 -17.38
C ASP A 154 -22.75 3.13 -17.27
N LEU A 155 -21.52 2.79 -16.86
CA LEU A 155 -20.46 3.77 -16.62
C LEU A 155 -20.25 4.70 -17.82
N ARG A 156 -20.26 4.13 -19.03
CA ARG A 156 -20.02 4.88 -20.25
C ARG A 156 -21.11 5.92 -20.53
N ARG A 157 -22.34 5.68 -20.07
CA ARG A 157 -23.47 6.61 -20.20
C ARG A 157 -23.43 7.72 -19.14
N LEU A 158 -22.83 7.44 -17.98
CA LEU A 158 -22.72 8.39 -16.89
C LEU A 158 -21.61 9.44 -17.11
N VAL A 159 -20.59 9.09 -17.90
CA VAL A 159 -19.47 10.00 -18.19
C VAL A 159 -19.94 11.12 -19.14
N PRO A 160 -19.68 12.41 -18.82
CA PRO A 160 -20.34 13.55 -19.47
C PRO A 160 -19.94 13.78 -20.93
N ASP A 161 -18.69 13.49 -21.31
CA ASP A 161 -18.23 13.66 -22.70
C ASP A 161 -17.89 12.32 -23.37
N LEU A 162 -17.81 12.35 -24.71
CA LEU A 162 -17.27 11.27 -25.50
C LEU A 162 -15.72 11.31 -25.47
N TYR A 163 -15.12 10.40 -24.70
CA TYR A 163 -13.67 10.19 -24.65
C TYR A 163 -13.24 8.98 -25.46
N ASP A 164 -12.00 8.92 -25.96
CA ASP A 164 -11.49 7.73 -26.64
C ASP A 164 -11.52 6.49 -25.74
N SER A 165 -11.29 6.68 -24.43
CA SER A 165 -11.43 5.64 -23.42
C SER A 165 -11.77 6.24 -22.06
N VAL A 166 -12.29 5.41 -21.15
CA VAL A 166 -12.51 5.77 -19.74
C VAL A 166 -11.56 4.94 -18.88
N VAL A 167 -10.71 5.60 -18.11
CA VAL A 167 -9.86 4.94 -17.12
C VAL A 167 -10.63 4.86 -15.80
N LEU A 168 -10.93 3.64 -15.39
CA LEU A 168 -11.58 3.35 -14.12
C LEU A 168 -10.55 2.92 -13.09
N LEU A 169 -10.48 3.68 -11.99
CA LEU A 169 -9.60 3.45 -10.85
C LEU A 169 -10.42 2.75 -9.76
N CYS A 170 -10.13 1.48 -9.50
CA CYS A 170 -10.83 0.73 -8.44
C CYS A 170 -9.84 0.20 -7.40
N PRO A 171 -9.62 0.95 -6.31
CA PRO A 171 -8.75 0.49 -5.22
C PRO A 171 -9.24 -0.84 -4.64
N GLY A 172 -8.33 -1.77 -4.41
CA GLY A 172 -8.65 -3.07 -3.80
C GLY A 172 -9.45 -4.02 -4.68
N PHE A 173 -9.91 -3.59 -5.87
CA PHE A 173 -10.63 -4.47 -6.78
C PHE A 173 -9.65 -5.34 -7.58
N ARG A 174 -9.99 -6.62 -7.69
CA ARG A 174 -9.24 -7.62 -8.47
C ARG A 174 -10.22 -8.23 -9.48
N PRO A 175 -10.31 -7.70 -10.71
CA PRO A 175 -11.25 -8.20 -11.69
C PRO A 175 -10.85 -9.61 -12.17
N THR A 176 -11.84 -10.36 -12.64
CA THR A 176 -11.58 -11.57 -13.43
C THR A 176 -11.15 -11.18 -14.86
N GLN A 177 -10.42 -12.06 -15.56
CA GLN A 177 -10.03 -11.81 -16.96
C GLN A 177 -11.24 -11.59 -17.88
N ASN A 178 -12.35 -12.27 -17.62
CA ASN A 178 -13.58 -12.10 -18.42
C ASN A 178 -14.16 -10.69 -18.25
N LEU A 179 -14.17 -10.17 -17.02
CA LEU A 179 -14.62 -8.81 -16.77
C LEU A 179 -13.69 -7.76 -17.39
N ILE A 180 -12.37 -7.97 -17.35
CA ILE A 180 -11.42 -7.07 -18.03
C ILE A 180 -11.77 -6.96 -19.52
N ARG A 181 -11.95 -8.10 -20.21
CA ARG A 181 -12.32 -8.13 -21.63
C ARG A 181 -13.66 -7.46 -21.91
N GLU A 182 -14.63 -7.66 -21.02
CA GLU A 182 -15.95 -7.04 -21.10
C GLU A 182 -15.84 -5.50 -21.03
N LEU A 183 -15.05 -4.98 -20.08
CA LEU A 183 -14.80 -3.54 -19.94
C LEU A 183 -14.01 -2.96 -21.11
N GLU A 184 -12.99 -3.65 -21.60
CA GLU A 184 -12.19 -3.24 -22.76
C GLU A 184 -13.06 -3.11 -24.02
N SER A 185 -14.03 -4.01 -24.20
CA SER A 185 -14.99 -3.94 -25.32
C SER A 185 -15.89 -2.69 -25.29
N GLN A 186 -16.01 -2.06 -24.11
CA GLN A 186 -16.75 -0.81 -23.88
C GLN A 186 -15.82 0.42 -23.80
N LEU A 187 -14.54 0.25 -24.17
CA LEU A 187 -13.50 1.28 -24.07
C LEU A 187 -13.26 1.75 -22.62
N ILE A 188 -13.47 0.87 -21.65
CA ILE A 188 -13.18 1.09 -20.23
C ILE A 188 -11.89 0.35 -19.88
N ILE A 189 -10.88 1.09 -19.43
CA ILE A 189 -9.58 0.58 -19.01
C ILE A 189 -9.57 0.55 -17.49
N LEU A 190 -9.46 -0.65 -16.91
CA LEU A 190 -9.28 -0.75 -15.47
C LEU A 190 -7.81 -0.50 -15.11
N ALA A 191 -7.57 0.49 -14.25
CA ALA A 191 -6.27 0.81 -13.72
C ALA A 191 -6.21 0.48 -12.22
N GLY A 192 -5.23 -0.35 -11.85
CA GLY A 192 -4.88 -0.53 -10.45
C GLY A 192 -4.15 0.71 -9.94
N LEU A 193 -4.38 1.03 -8.67
CA LEU A 193 -3.55 1.99 -7.95
C LEU A 193 -2.31 1.26 -7.43
N ASP A 194 -1.16 1.92 -7.53
CA ASP A 194 0.10 1.41 -6.98
C ASP A 194 0.02 1.37 -5.45
N GLU A 195 0.59 0.35 -4.81
CA GLU A 195 0.56 0.24 -3.35
C GLU A 195 1.53 1.23 -2.68
N GLU A 196 2.64 1.55 -3.34
CA GLU A 196 3.63 2.53 -2.89
C GLU A 196 3.17 3.96 -3.25
N GLU A 197 2.56 4.14 -4.43
CA GLU A 197 2.04 5.44 -4.89
C GLU A 197 0.54 5.40 -5.28
N PRO A 198 -0.37 5.29 -4.29
CA PRO A 198 -1.80 5.09 -4.53
C PRO A 198 -2.52 6.25 -5.23
N ILE A 199 -1.84 7.37 -5.44
CA ILE A 199 -2.37 8.57 -6.08
C ILE A 199 -1.90 8.67 -7.54
N LEU A 200 -0.94 7.86 -8.00
CA LEU A 200 -0.42 7.91 -9.36
C LEU A 200 -1.09 6.87 -10.28
N ILE A 201 -1.60 7.31 -11.43
CA ILE A 201 -2.04 6.41 -12.50
C ILE A 201 -0.78 5.91 -13.21
N THR A 202 -0.56 4.59 -13.16
CA THR A 202 0.56 3.99 -13.88
C THR A 202 0.42 4.19 -15.40
N ALA A 203 1.52 4.49 -16.09
CA ALA A 203 1.54 4.74 -17.54
C ALA A 203 0.94 3.58 -18.37
N ARG A 204 0.93 2.36 -17.82
CA ARG A 204 0.30 1.18 -18.43
C ARG A 204 -1.20 1.39 -18.69
N ALA A 205 -1.88 2.19 -17.87
CA ALA A 205 -3.30 2.48 -18.04
C ALA A 205 -3.63 3.29 -19.31
N PHE A 206 -2.67 4.06 -19.84
CA PHE A 206 -2.91 4.90 -21.01
C PHE A 206 -2.54 4.22 -22.34
N GLY A 207 -2.02 2.98 -22.27
CA GLY A 207 -1.49 2.26 -23.42
C GLY A 207 -0.22 2.93 -23.95
N THR A 208 0.88 2.18 -24.03
CA THR A 208 2.02 2.59 -24.85
C THR A 208 1.61 2.49 -26.32
N ALA A 209 1.22 3.60 -26.93
CA ALA A 209 1.12 3.72 -28.36
C ALA A 209 2.53 3.81 -28.98
N ALA A 210 3.16 2.64 -29.19
CA ALA A 210 4.33 2.31 -30.04
C ALA A 210 5.00 1.05 -29.44
N SER A 211 5.23 -0.08 -30.11
CA SER A 211 5.53 -0.33 -31.52
C SER A 211 4.98 -1.69 -31.97
N SER A 212 4.06 -1.67 -32.92
CA SER A 212 3.89 -2.77 -33.88
C SER A 212 4.77 -2.44 -35.09
N GLY A 213 5.90 -3.13 -35.23
CA GLY A 213 6.73 -3.09 -36.44
C GLY A 213 8.15 -2.54 -36.24
N MET A 214 9.11 -3.43 -36.49
CA MET A 214 10.56 -3.25 -36.69
C MET A 214 11.48 -3.16 -35.46
N ASP A 215 12.39 -4.14 -35.45
CA ASP A 215 13.68 -4.29 -34.77
C ASP A 215 13.76 -4.16 -33.25
N GLY A 216 13.69 -5.32 -32.60
CA GLY A 216 14.37 -5.56 -31.34
C GLY A 216 15.88 -5.44 -31.53
N GLY A 217 16.52 -4.53 -30.78
CA GLY A 217 17.98 -4.47 -30.80
C GLY A 217 18.67 -3.35 -30.03
N GLN A 218 17.99 -2.28 -29.58
CA GLN A 218 18.72 -1.11 -29.04
C GLN A 218 18.34 -0.60 -27.64
N ILE A 219 17.35 -1.17 -26.96
CA ILE A 219 17.05 -0.79 -25.56
C ILE A 219 17.86 -1.62 -24.55
N GLN A 220 18.42 -2.77 -24.95
CA GLN A 220 19.30 -3.56 -24.08
C GLN A 220 20.74 -3.00 -24.00
N SER A 221 21.23 -2.30 -25.03
CA SER A 221 22.62 -1.80 -25.07
C SER A 221 22.86 -0.59 -24.17
N SER A 222 21.85 0.26 -23.92
CA SER A 222 21.97 1.39 -22.99
C SER A 222 22.01 0.93 -21.52
N ASN A 223 21.26 -0.11 -21.17
CA ASN A 223 21.25 -0.70 -19.83
C ASN A 223 22.49 -1.56 -19.55
N LEU A 224 23.01 -2.29 -20.55
CA LEU A 224 24.27 -3.05 -20.45
C LEU A 224 25.48 -2.12 -20.23
N ASN A 225 25.57 -1.02 -20.98
CA ASN A 225 26.64 -0.03 -20.80
C ASN A 225 26.59 0.65 -19.43
N HIS A 226 25.38 0.89 -18.88
CA HIS A 226 25.20 1.45 -17.54
C HIS A 226 25.59 0.46 -16.43
N ALA A 227 25.19 -0.80 -16.56
CA ALA A 227 25.54 -1.85 -15.60
C ALA A 227 27.06 -2.11 -15.58
N GLU A 228 27.72 -2.08 -16.74
CA GLU A 228 29.16 -2.32 -16.84
C GLU A 228 30.00 -1.13 -16.31
N SER A 229 29.55 0.11 -16.55
CA SER A 229 30.14 1.31 -15.93
C SER A 229 30.02 1.25 -14.40
N MET A 230 28.88 0.78 -13.88
CA MET A 230 28.64 0.62 -12.45
C MET A 230 29.48 -0.51 -11.83
N ARG A 231 29.67 -1.62 -12.55
CA ARG A 231 30.62 -2.67 -12.15
C ARG A 231 32.03 -2.11 -11.99
N ARG A 232 32.54 -1.34 -12.96
CA ARG A 232 33.89 -0.73 -12.88
C ARG A 232 34.03 0.21 -11.67
N ALA A 233 33.01 1.03 -11.39
CA ALA A 233 33.00 1.93 -10.23
C ALA A 233 33.03 1.16 -8.90
N LEU A 234 32.28 0.06 -8.80
CA LEU A 234 32.21 -0.76 -7.58
C LEU A 234 33.46 -1.64 -7.38
N THR A 235 34.07 -2.15 -8.45
CA THR A 235 35.35 -2.89 -8.37
C THR A 235 36.51 -2.00 -7.91
N GLY A 236 36.51 -0.72 -8.29
CA GLY A 236 37.48 0.25 -7.77
C GLY A 236 37.32 0.52 -6.26
N LEU A 237 36.09 0.46 -5.77
CA LEU A 237 35.77 0.63 -4.35
C LEU A 237 36.12 -0.63 -3.52
N SER A 238 35.97 -1.83 -4.06
CA SER A 238 36.28 -3.09 -3.36
C SER A 238 37.78 -3.33 -3.12
N ALA A 239 38.67 -2.62 -3.81
CA ALA A 239 40.12 -2.73 -3.62
C ALA A 239 40.60 -2.15 -2.27
N GLY A 240 39.80 -1.31 -1.62
CA GLY A 240 40.03 -0.84 -0.25
C GLY A 240 39.17 -1.62 0.74
N ARG A 241 39.76 -2.56 1.50
CA ARG A 241 39.05 -3.30 2.55
C ARG A 241 38.67 -2.37 3.72
N LYS A 242 37.50 -1.72 3.64
CA LYS A 242 36.86 -1.05 4.77
C LYS A 242 35.51 -1.71 5.09
N PRO A 243 35.21 -1.96 6.39
CA PRO A 243 33.90 -2.43 6.80
C PRO A 243 32.81 -1.38 6.49
N GLY A 244 31.64 -1.82 6.01
CA GLY A 244 30.51 -0.96 5.62
C GLY A 244 30.35 -0.70 4.11
N LEU A 245 31.29 -1.16 3.28
CA LEU A 245 31.26 -0.92 1.83
C LEU A 245 30.07 -1.56 1.11
N GLY A 246 29.60 -2.72 1.57
CA GLY A 246 28.47 -3.43 0.97
C GLY A 246 27.16 -2.66 1.09
N GLU A 247 26.95 -1.97 2.21
CA GLU A 247 25.74 -1.20 2.48
C GLU A 247 25.74 0.12 1.69
N ALA A 248 26.88 0.83 1.65
CA ALA A 248 27.04 2.01 0.82
C ALA A 248 26.88 1.70 -0.69
N ALA A 249 27.45 0.58 -1.16
CA ALA A 249 27.28 0.13 -2.53
C ALA A 249 25.82 -0.26 -2.84
N PHE A 250 25.12 -0.89 -1.88
CA PHE A 250 23.70 -1.22 -1.99
C PHE A 250 22.83 0.03 -2.14
N HIS A 251 23.06 1.04 -1.31
CA HIS A 251 22.35 2.31 -1.40
C HIS A 251 22.65 3.06 -2.69
N LEU A 252 23.90 3.02 -3.19
CA LEU A 252 24.29 3.66 -4.44
C LEU A 252 23.57 3.04 -5.66
N VAL A 253 23.49 1.70 -5.70
CA VAL A 253 22.80 0.97 -6.79
C VAL A 253 21.29 1.20 -6.72
N ARG A 254 20.71 1.25 -5.52
CA ARG A 254 19.28 1.56 -5.34
C ARG A 254 18.93 3.00 -5.74
N HIS A 255 19.77 3.98 -5.41
CA HIS A 255 19.58 5.38 -5.82
C HIS A 255 19.58 5.57 -7.34
N ARG A 256 20.12 4.61 -8.10
CA ARG A 256 20.15 4.62 -9.57
C ARG A 256 18.94 3.90 -10.20
N GLY A 257 17.91 3.56 -9.41
CA GLY A 257 16.64 3.03 -9.90
C GLY A 257 16.58 1.51 -10.08
N TYR A 258 17.57 0.77 -9.57
CA TYR A 258 17.55 -0.70 -9.63
C TYR A 258 16.70 -1.28 -8.48
N SER A 259 15.88 -2.28 -8.79
CA SER A 259 15.11 -3.02 -7.77
C SER A 259 16.03 -3.75 -6.80
N ASN A 260 15.57 -4.05 -5.58
CA ASN A 260 16.36 -4.76 -4.57
C ASN A 260 16.91 -6.11 -5.09
N LYS A 261 16.15 -6.80 -5.93
CA LYS A 261 16.58 -8.07 -6.56
C LYS A 261 17.73 -7.85 -7.54
N GLN A 262 17.67 -6.78 -8.34
CA GLN A 262 18.74 -6.42 -9.28
C GLN A 262 19.97 -5.89 -8.54
N ALA A 263 19.77 -5.04 -7.53
CA ALA A 263 20.84 -4.52 -6.69
C ALA A 263 21.59 -5.65 -5.96
N SER A 264 20.85 -6.59 -5.36
CA SER A 264 21.42 -7.77 -4.71
C SER A 264 22.21 -8.65 -5.67
N ALA A 265 21.70 -8.89 -6.89
CA ALA A 265 22.38 -9.69 -7.90
C ALA A 265 23.70 -9.03 -8.36
N ILE A 266 23.68 -7.71 -8.62
CA ILE A 266 24.87 -6.94 -9.01
C ILE A 266 25.94 -6.99 -7.90
N LEU A 267 25.53 -6.84 -6.64
CA LEU A 267 26.47 -6.85 -5.52
C LEU A 267 27.02 -8.25 -5.22
N GLN A 268 26.21 -9.29 -5.39
CA GLN A 268 26.65 -10.67 -5.23
C GLN A 268 27.72 -11.05 -6.26
N GLU A 269 27.54 -10.64 -7.52
CA GLU A 269 28.56 -10.85 -8.56
C GLU A 269 29.85 -10.05 -8.31
N VAL A 270 29.74 -8.81 -7.82
CA VAL A 270 30.91 -7.94 -7.59
C VAL A 270 31.72 -8.33 -6.36
N PHE A 271 31.05 -8.67 -5.26
CA PHE A 271 31.71 -8.94 -3.98
C PHE A 271 31.94 -10.44 -3.70
N PHE A 272 31.18 -11.33 -4.36
CA PHE A 272 31.23 -12.79 -4.12
C PHE A 272 31.13 -13.61 -5.42
N PRO A 273 32.04 -13.38 -6.41
CA PRO A 273 31.94 -13.95 -7.75
C PRO A 273 31.98 -15.49 -7.82
N ASN A 274 32.40 -16.17 -6.75
CA ASN A 274 32.56 -17.63 -6.70
C ASN A 274 31.56 -18.35 -5.79
N SER A 275 30.46 -17.71 -5.37
CA SER A 275 29.46 -18.32 -4.49
C SER A 275 28.27 -18.92 -5.27
N VAL A 276 27.96 -20.20 -5.03
CA VAL A 276 26.85 -20.92 -5.69
C VAL A 276 25.51 -20.55 -5.03
N THR A 277 24.48 -20.41 -5.87
CA THR A 277 23.13 -19.89 -5.59
C THR A 277 22.41 -20.55 -4.42
N VAL A 278 22.15 -19.77 -3.35
CA VAL A 278 21.15 -20.09 -2.31
C VAL A 278 19.90 -19.24 -2.55
N ARG A 279 18.73 -19.90 -2.61
CA ARG A 279 17.42 -19.28 -2.87
C ARG A 279 17.05 -18.26 -1.77
N ALA A 280 16.76 -17.04 -2.21
CA ALA A 280 16.22 -15.91 -1.43
C ALA A 280 14.74 -16.15 -1.03
N ALA A 281 14.16 -15.60 0.02
CA ALA A 281 14.62 -14.66 1.04
C ALA A 281 13.86 -14.95 2.34
N ARG A 282 14.60 -15.24 3.42
CA ARG A 282 14.18 -14.94 4.78
C ARG A 282 15.13 -13.87 5.29
N THR A 283 14.55 -12.89 5.95
CA THR A 283 15.17 -11.72 6.53
C THR A 283 16.45 -12.08 7.27
N LEU A 284 17.48 -11.26 7.04
CA LEU A 284 18.63 -11.06 7.91
C LEU A 284 18.17 -11.02 9.37
N HIS A 285 18.32 -12.13 10.08
CA HIS A 285 18.53 -12.17 11.53
C HIS A 285 19.07 -13.49 12.05
N GLU A 286 19.23 -14.52 11.21
CA GLU A 286 19.91 -15.76 11.58
C GLU A 286 21.15 -15.98 10.72
N TYR A 287 22.15 -15.13 10.92
CA TYR A 287 23.54 -15.55 10.77
C TYR A 287 24.30 -15.04 11.99
N GLU A 288 24.60 -15.96 12.90
CA GLU A 288 25.59 -15.74 13.94
C GLU A 288 26.90 -15.32 13.27
N ILE A 289 27.34 -14.09 13.55
CA ILE A 289 28.66 -13.60 13.16
C ILE A 289 29.66 -14.28 14.10
N PRO A 290 30.61 -15.09 13.61
CA PRO A 290 31.71 -15.58 14.44
C PRO A 290 32.64 -14.40 14.71
N GLY A 291 32.72 -13.93 15.96
CA GLY A 291 33.74 -12.95 16.34
C GLY A 291 33.47 -12.00 17.51
N PHE A 292 32.38 -12.13 18.27
CA PHE A 292 32.20 -11.32 19.48
C PHE A 292 32.69 -12.07 20.73
N VAL A 293 33.92 -11.77 21.12
CA VAL A 293 34.51 -12.12 22.41
C VAL A 293 33.93 -11.19 23.48
N LYS A 294 33.29 -11.75 24.50
CA LYS A 294 33.18 -11.12 25.83
C LYS A 294 33.97 -11.99 26.80
N ASP A 295 35.10 -11.45 27.25
CA ASP A 295 35.91 -11.99 28.33
C ASP A 295 35.08 -12.12 29.62
N GLY A 296 35.28 -13.24 30.33
CA GLY A 296 34.87 -13.35 31.74
C GLY A 296 34.36 -14.72 32.18
N GLN A 297 35.22 -15.74 32.18
CA GLN A 297 35.05 -16.89 33.09
C GLN A 297 36.18 -16.93 34.11
N ARG A 298 35.83 -16.82 35.40
CA ARG A 298 36.44 -17.65 36.46
C ARG A 298 35.38 -18.04 37.49
N ARG A 299 35.26 -19.36 37.66
CA ARG A 299 34.42 -20.10 38.61
C ARG A 299 34.77 -19.77 40.07
N VAL A 300 33.80 -19.86 40.99
CA VAL A 300 33.89 -20.69 42.22
C VAL A 300 32.48 -21.14 42.67
N ASN A 301 32.41 -22.41 43.08
CA ASN A 301 31.33 -23.18 43.70
C ASN A 301 30.74 -22.64 45.01
N ARG A 302 29.48 -23.05 45.27
CA ARG A 302 28.83 -23.57 46.52
C ARG A 302 27.34 -23.18 46.43
N GLY A 303 26.32 -24.03 46.61
CA GLY A 303 26.18 -25.32 47.27
C GLY A 303 25.04 -25.21 48.30
N TYR A 304 23.90 -25.86 48.01
CA TYR A 304 22.76 -26.24 48.90
C TYR A 304 21.71 -25.18 49.29
N PRO A 305 20.50 -25.58 49.78
CA PRO A 305 19.46 -26.31 49.02
C PRO A 305 18.03 -25.75 49.27
N CYS A 306 17.06 -26.29 48.52
CA CYS A 306 15.62 -26.13 48.74
C CYS A 306 15.16 -26.41 50.18
N ARG A 307 14.08 -25.76 50.61
CA ARG A 307 12.94 -26.42 51.27
C ARG A 307 11.66 -25.58 51.24
N PHE A 308 10.56 -26.30 51.05
CA PHE A 308 9.17 -25.94 51.31
C PHE A 308 8.97 -25.21 52.64
N CYS A 309 8.26 -24.07 52.58
CA CYS A 309 6.95 -23.80 53.20
C CYS A 309 6.44 -22.46 52.65
#